data_AF-A0A842L7G1-F1
#
_entry.id   AF-A0A842L7G1-F1
#
_cell.length_a   1.000
_cell.length_b   1.000
_cell.length_c   1.000
_cell.angle_alpha   90.00
_cell.angle_beta   90.00
_cell.angle_gamma   90.00
#
_symmetry.space_group_name_H-M   'P 1'
#
loop_
_entity.id
_entity.type
_entity.pdbx_description
1 polymer ?
#
loop_
_entity_poly.entity_id
_entity_poly.type
_entity_poly.pdbx_seq_one_letter_code
_entity_poly.pdbx_strand_id
1 'polypeptide(L)'
;MPKVILRFLKSLKPSNPIILVALLFYIGGFVSYFFIKNFNFGFLTGDFIVYFKSRLITWDYLRMQFVDYLGTVTFNMFISNILIIFFCIFLGFPIIKVVFVDLIGFSGALLNALISRFGLRGLIIYLGLFHLHFEILGALLSIDAFLAFYISLYHSLNAGSTKIFIRELRSGFLPLLLKIVIIFLVAAFMEVFWSTWWVYIWTHKYIPWQQFYFEVYNVKFIRCL
;
A
#
# COMPACT_ATOMS: atom_id res chain seq x y z
N MET A 1 -14.73 -15.54 -15.74
CA MET A 1 -14.02 -14.26 -15.55
C MET A 1 -13.64 -13.69 -16.92
N PRO A 2 -13.96 -12.42 -17.24
CA PRO A 2 -13.71 -11.86 -18.57
C PRO A 2 -12.23 -11.93 -18.96
N LYS A 3 -11.93 -12.30 -20.22
CA LYS A 3 -10.55 -12.41 -20.74
C LYS A 3 -9.72 -11.14 -20.54
N VAL A 4 -10.37 -9.97 -20.53
CA VAL A 4 -9.75 -8.65 -20.29
C VAL A 4 -9.20 -8.53 -18.88
N ILE A 5 -9.97 -8.91 -17.86
CA ILE A 5 -9.55 -8.83 -16.45
C ILE A 5 -8.39 -9.80 -16.19
N LEU A 6 -8.45 -11.01 -16.77
CA LEU A 6 -7.36 -11.98 -16.64
C LEU A 6 -6.06 -11.47 -17.28
N ARG A 7 -6.14 -10.82 -18.45
CA ARG A 7 -4.97 -10.18 -19.09
C ARG A 7 -4.43 -9.03 -18.25
N PHE A 8 -5.30 -8.21 -17.68
CA PHE A 8 -4.91 -7.13 -16.78
C PHE A 8 -4.12 -7.68 -15.58
N LEU A 9 -4.66 -8.64 -14.84
CA LEU A 9 -4.00 -9.23 -13.67
C LEU A 9 -2.67 -9.91 -14.03
N LYS A 10 -2.61 -10.67 -15.13
CA LYS A 10 -1.35 -11.28 -15.60
C LYS A 10 -0.27 -10.24 -15.90
N SER A 11 -0.69 -9.05 -16.34
CA SER A 11 0.20 -7.94 -16.66
C SER A 11 0.60 -7.06 -15.46
N LEU A 12 0.22 -7.47 -14.23
CA LEU A 12 0.64 -6.84 -12.98
C LEU A 12 1.83 -7.55 -12.32
N LYS A 13 2.38 -8.60 -12.93
CA LYS A 13 3.53 -9.30 -12.37
C LYS A 13 4.79 -8.43 -12.52
N PRO A 14 5.47 -8.03 -11.42
CA PRO A 14 6.75 -7.34 -11.51
C PRO A 14 7.83 -8.25 -12.10
N SER A 15 8.93 -7.67 -12.59
CA SER A 15 10.04 -8.46 -13.11
C SER A 15 10.67 -9.36 -12.04
N ASN A 16 11.09 -10.57 -12.43
CA ASN A 16 11.65 -11.57 -11.50
C ASN A 16 12.84 -11.05 -10.66
N PRO A 17 13.79 -10.25 -11.20
CA PRO A 17 14.89 -9.70 -10.39
C PRO A 17 14.40 -8.80 -9.26
N ILE A 18 13.39 -7.96 -9.53
CA ILE A 18 12.79 -7.07 -8.54
C ILE A 18 12.10 -7.88 -7.43
N ILE A 19 11.37 -8.94 -7.80
CA ILE A 19 10.74 -9.85 -6.84
C ILE A 19 11.79 -10.49 -5.92
N LEU A 20 12.93 -10.93 -6.47
CA LEU A 20 13.99 -11.54 -5.68
C LEU A 20 14.59 -10.56 -4.66
N VAL A 21 14.89 -9.32 -5.09
CA VAL A 21 15.41 -8.29 -4.19
C VAL A 21 14.38 -7.95 -3.12
N ALA A 22 13.10 -7.80 -3.49
CA ALA A 22 12.02 -7.56 -2.54
C ALA A 22 11.93 -8.66 -1.47
N LEU A 23 12.06 -9.93 -1.87
CA LEU A 23 12.05 -11.06 -0.94
C LEU A 23 13.19 -10.98 0.07
N LEU A 24 14.40 -10.57 -0.36
CA LEU A 24 15.54 -10.42 0.54
C LEU A 24 15.30 -9.32 1.58
N PHE A 25 14.78 -8.17 1.18
CA PHE A 25 14.44 -7.09 2.12
C PHE A 25 13.29 -7.47 3.05
N TYR A 26 12.31 -8.22 2.55
CA TYR A 26 11.20 -8.73 3.35
C TYR A 26 11.69 -9.66 4.45
N ILE A 27 12.51 -10.67 4.10
CA ILE A 27 13.13 -11.59 5.06
C ILE A 27 14.04 -10.81 6.02
N GLY A 28 14.83 -9.87 5.50
CA GLY A 28 15.69 -9.00 6.31
C GLY A 28 14.90 -8.21 7.36
N GLY A 29 13.76 -7.62 6.98
CA GLY A 29 12.85 -6.92 7.88
C GLY A 29 12.20 -7.85 8.91
N PHE A 30 11.77 -9.04 8.47
CA PHE A 30 11.23 -10.06 9.37
C PHE A 30 12.25 -10.48 10.43
N VAL A 31 13.51 -10.72 10.04
CA VAL A 31 14.57 -11.12 10.96
C VAL A 31 15.04 -9.96 11.83
N SER A 32 15.17 -8.74 11.28
CA SER A 32 15.67 -7.58 12.02
C SER A 32 14.78 -7.21 13.19
N TYR A 33 13.45 -7.42 13.09
CA TYR A 33 12.53 -7.18 14.19
C TYR A 33 12.83 -8.01 15.45
N PHE A 34 13.43 -9.22 15.31
CA PHE A 34 13.88 -10.00 16.47
C PHE A 34 14.92 -9.25 17.30
N PHE A 35 15.78 -8.47 16.64
CA PHE A 35 16.91 -7.78 17.26
C PHE A 35 16.61 -6.30 17.56
N ILE A 36 15.81 -5.66 16.73
CA ILE A 36 15.53 -4.21 16.76
C ILE A 36 14.01 -4.02 16.80
N LYS A 37 13.47 -3.83 18.01
CA LYS A 37 12.02 -3.68 18.25
C LYS A 37 11.51 -2.24 18.11
N ASN A 38 12.23 -1.37 17.42
CA ASN A 38 11.94 0.06 17.34
C ASN A 38 11.01 0.46 16.17
N PHE A 39 10.24 -0.49 15.64
CA PHE A 39 9.29 -0.20 14.56
C PHE A 39 7.97 0.32 15.12
N ASN A 40 7.55 1.49 14.65
CA ASN A 40 6.21 2.00 14.92
C ASN A 40 5.24 1.47 13.86
N PHE A 41 4.42 0.49 14.22
CA PHE A 41 3.42 -0.11 13.33
C PHE A 41 2.05 0.58 13.39
N GLY A 42 1.90 1.61 14.24
CA GLY A 42 0.66 2.35 14.40
C GLY A 42 -0.54 1.44 14.67
N PHE A 43 -1.60 1.60 13.88
CA PHE A 43 -2.83 0.81 14.05
C PHE A 43 -2.65 -0.65 13.63
N LEU A 44 -1.65 -1.01 12.83
CA LEU A 44 -1.52 -2.33 12.21
C LEU A 44 -1.30 -3.45 13.23
N THR A 45 -0.81 -3.12 14.42
CA THR A 45 -0.64 -4.03 15.57
C THR A 45 -1.79 -4.00 16.57
N GLY A 46 -2.87 -3.26 16.28
CA GLY A 46 -4.01 -3.13 17.19
C GLY A 46 -3.78 -2.14 18.34
N ASP A 47 -2.80 -1.24 18.25
CA ASP A 47 -2.49 -0.28 19.32
C ASP A 47 -3.39 0.97 19.28
N PHE A 48 -4.70 0.73 19.31
CA PHE A 48 -5.71 1.79 19.27
C PHE A 48 -7.01 1.38 19.96
N ILE A 49 -7.66 2.33 20.61
CA ILE A 49 -8.98 2.18 21.23
C ILE A 49 -10.00 2.91 20.36
N VAL A 50 -11.09 2.21 20.03
CA VAL A 50 -12.20 2.76 19.25
C VAL A 50 -13.39 2.97 20.16
N TYR A 51 -13.98 4.17 20.10
CA TYR A 51 -15.17 4.52 20.85
C TYR A 51 -16.39 4.57 19.92
N PHE A 52 -17.44 3.86 20.33
CA PHE A 52 -18.69 3.75 19.60
C PHE A 52 -19.79 4.57 20.27
N LYS A 53 -20.59 5.24 19.46
CA LYS A 53 -21.79 5.96 19.89
C LYS A 53 -22.82 5.89 18.77
N SER A 54 -24.00 5.35 19.08
CA SER A 54 -25.12 5.35 18.14
C SER A 54 -25.47 6.79 17.73
N ARG A 55 -25.60 7.01 16.42
CA ARG A 55 -25.95 8.29 15.82
C ARG A 55 -27.10 8.09 14.84
N LEU A 56 -27.96 9.09 14.72
CA LEU A 56 -28.99 9.10 13.69
C LEU A 56 -28.31 9.17 12.32
N ILE A 57 -28.55 8.17 11.47
CA ILE A 57 -28.00 8.13 10.11
C ILE A 57 -28.85 9.03 9.23
N THR A 58 -28.33 10.22 8.93
CA THR A 58 -28.92 11.18 7.97
C THR A 58 -28.06 11.26 6.72
N TRP A 59 -28.59 11.84 5.64
CA TRP A 59 -27.81 12.15 4.44
C TRP A 59 -26.63 13.09 4.74
N ASP A 60 -26.84 14.08 5.61
CA ASP A 60 -25.76 14.98 6.03
C ASP A 60 -24.68 14.23 6.82
N TYR A 61 -25.07 13.31 7.70
CA TYR A 61 -24.12 12.45 8.40
C TYR A 61 -23.30 11.59 7.43
N LEU A 62 -23.96 10.93 6.49
CA LEU A 62 -23.32 10.11 5.46
C LEU A 62 -22.30 10.90 4.64
N ARG A 63 -22.69 12.10 4.19
CA ARG A 63 -21.81 13.00 3.45
C ARG A 63 -20.60 13.39 4.30
N MET A 64 -20.81 13.93 5.50
CA MET A 64 -19.72 14.39 6.36
C MET A 64 -18.76 13.25 6.72
N GLN A 65 -19.28 12.06 7.03
CA GLN A 65 -18.46 10.93 7.46
C GLN A 65 -17.73 10.28 6.28
N PHE A 66 -18.45 9.88 5.23
CA PHE A 66 -17.87 9.05 4.15
C PHE A 66 -17.22 9.87 3.05
N VAL A 67 -17.76 11.04 2.71
CA VAL A 67 -17.23 11.89 1.64
C VAL A 67 -16.21 12.86 2.21
N ASP A 68 -16.63 13.71 3.15
CA ASP A 68 -15.79 14.84 3.58
C ASP A 68 -14.66 14.40 4.53
N TYR A 69 -14.90 13.41 5.40
CA TYR A 69 -13.86 12.91 6.30
C TYR A 69 -13.08 11.73 5.71
N LEU A 70 -13.71 10.56 5.58
CA LEU A 70 -13.02 9.34 5.12
C LEU A 70 -12.55 9.46 3.65
N GLY A 71 -13.33 10.11 2.80
CA GLY A 71 -12.95 10.40 1.41
C GLY A 71 -11.72 11.30 1.32
N THR A 72 -11.68 12.39 2.11
CA THR A 72 -10.49 13.26 2.17
C THR A 72 -9.27 12.55 2.75
N VAL A 73 -9.42 11.74 3.80
CA VAL A 73 -8.30 10.92 4.34
C VAL A 73 -7.77 9.97 3.27
N THR A 74 -8.67 9.24 2.59
CA THR A 74 -8.32 8.32 1.50
C THR A 74 -7.59 9.04 0.37
N PHE A 75 -8.09 10.21 -0.03
CA PHE A 75 -7.49 10.98 -1.12
C PHE A 75 -6.10 11.51 -0.74
N ASN A 76 -5.93 12.01 0.49
CA ASN A 76 -4.64 12.50 0.97
C ASN A 76 -3.59 11.38 1.05
N MET A 77 -3.99 10.18 1.52
CA MET A 77 -3.13 8.99 1.50
C MET A 77 -2.71 8.62 0.08
N PHE A 78 -3.68 8.56 -0.84
CA PHE A 78 -3.41 8.30 -2.25
C PHE A 78 -2.42 9.29 -2.86
N ILE A 79 -2.63 10.60 -2.67
CA ILE A 79 -1.75 11.65 -3.20
C ILE A 79 -0.35 11.57 -2.57
N SER A 80 -0.25 11.36 -1.26
CA SER A 80 1.03 11.19 -0.58
C SER A 80 1.83 10.02 -1.17
N ASN A 81 1.18 8.86 -1.30
CA ASN A 81 1.84 7.65 -1.80
C ASN A 81 2.22 7.79 -3.28
N ILE A 82 1.35 8.35 -4.13
CA ILE A 82 1.65 8.46 -5.55
C ILE A 82 2.78 9.46 -5.84
N LEU A 83 2.90 10.54 -5.05
CA LEU A 83 4.00 11.50 -5.18
C LEU A 83 5.34 10.84 -4.87
N ILE A 84 5.42 10.07 -3.79
CA ILE A 84 6.61 9.29 -3.43
C ILE A 84 6.98 8.31 -4.54
N ILE A 85 5.99 7.63 -5.12
CA ILE A 85 6.21 6.70 -6.23
C ILE A 85 6.69 7.41 -7.49
N PHE A 86 6.18 8.60 -7.80
CA PHE A 86 6.69 9.39 -8.91
C PHE A 86 8.14 9.84 -8.66
N PHE A 87 8.51 10.19 -7.43
CA PHE A 87 9.92 10.43 -7.11
C PHE A 87 10.78 9.18 -7.28
N CYS A 88 10.28 7.99 -6.92
CA CYS A 88 10.99 6.74 -7.18
C CYS A 88 11.20 6.51 -8.68
N ILE A 89 10.16 6.73 -9.50
CA ILE A 89 10.20 6.53 -10.95
C ILE A 89 11.14 7.51 -11.66
N PHE A 90 11.12 8.79 -11.29
CA PHE A 90 11.84 9.84 -12.03
C PHE A 90 13.20 10.21 -11.44
N LEU A 91 13.51 9.82 -10.21
CA LEU A 91 14.78 10.15 -9.56
C LEU A 91 15.61 8.91 -9.20
N GLY A 92 14.98 7.75 -9.02
CA GLY A 92 15.64 6.46 -8.75
C GLY A 92 16.26 6.32 -7.36
N PHE A 93 16.93 7.35 -6.83
CA PHE A 93 17.60 7.30 -5.53
C PHE A 93 16.69 6.93 -4.34
N PRO A 94 15.39 7.32 -4.28
CA PRO A 94 14.55 6.96 -3.15
C PRO A 94 14.18 5.47 -3.11
N ILE A 95 14.35 4.72 -4.20
CA ILE A 95 13.88 3.33 -4.33
C ILE A 95 14.41 2.45 -3.18
N ILE A 96 15.71 2.55 -2.88
CA ILE A 96 16.32 1.70 -1.83
C ILE A 96 15.70 1.98 -0.47
N LYS A 97 15.67 3.25 -0.07
CA LYS A 97 15.16 3.62 1.24
C LYS A 97 13.64 3.41 1.33
N VAL A 98 12.88 4.02 0.44
CA VAL A 98 11.42 4.07 0.53
C VAL A 98 10.79 2.71 0.22
N VAL A 99 11.16 2.09 -0.91
CA VAL A 99 10.49 0.87 -1.37
C VAL A 99 11.05 -0.35 -0.64
N PHE A 100 12.37 -0.53 -0.66
CA PHE A 100 12.97 -1.75 -0.12
C PHE A 100 13.05 -1.75 1.41
N VAL A 101 13.50 -0.66 2.04
CA VAL A 101 13.63 -0.60 3.50
C VAL A 101 12.29 -0.26 4.17
N ASP A 102 11.74 0.92 3.87
CA ASP A 102 10.63 1.52 4.62
C ASP A 102 9.28 0.87 4.33
N LEU A 103 9.09 0.25 3.16
CA LEU A 103 7.85 -0.47 2.81
C LEU A 103 8.01 -1.99 2.93
N ILE A 104 8.93 -2.58 2.18
CA ILE A 104 9.08 -4.05 2.12
C ILE A 104 9.71 -4.61 3.40
N GLY A 105 10.78 -3.97 3.89
CA GLY A 105 11.38 -4.32 5.18
C GLY A 105 10.40 -4.12 6.34
N PHE A 106 9.70 -2.99 6.38
CA PHE A 106 8.62 -2.74 7.35
C PHE A 106 7.55 -3.82 7.31
N SER A 107 7.12 -4.24 6.12
CA SER A 107 6.11 -5.29 5.94
C SER A 107 6.57 -6.65 6.52
N GLY A 108 7.84 -7.01 6.32
CA GLY A 108 8.43 -8.18 6.96
C GLY A 108 8.47 -8.07 8.48
N ALA A 109 8.90 -6.92 9.01
CA ALA A 109 8.93 -6.65 10.44
C ALA A 109 7.52 -6.70 11.07
N LEU A 110 6.51 -6.18 10.36
CA LEU A 110 5.11 -6.20 10.77
C LEU A 110 4.58 -7.63 10.91
N LEU A 111 4.88 -8.51 9.94
CA LEU A 111 4.47 -9.91 10.04
C LEU A 111 5.05 -10.57 11.29
N ASN A 112 6.32 -10.33 11.57
CA ASN A 112 6.95 -10.85 12.78
C ASN A 112 6.27 -10.30 14.05
N ALA A 113 6.06 -8.99 14.12
CA ALA A 113 5.39 -8.35 15.26
C ALA A 113 3.99 -8.94 15.51
N LEU A 114 3.22 -9.14 14.45
CA LEU A 114 1.89 -9.74 14.51
C LEU A 114 1.93 -11.20 14.97
N ILE A 115 2.84 -12.01 14.46
CA ILE A 115 3.01 -13.41 14.89
C ILE A 115 3.46 -13.46 16.36
N SER A 116 4.41 -12.61 16.74
CA SER A 116 4.94 -12.55 18.10
C SER A 116 3.88 -12.15 19.12
N ARG A 117 2.94 -11.26 18.74
CA ARG A 117 1.89 -10.76 19.64
C ARG A 117 0.60 -11.60 19.63
N PHE A 118 0.19 -12.08 18.46
CA PHE A 118 -1.12 -12.72 18.26
C PHE A 118 -1.03 -14.18 17.79
N GLY A 119 0.17 -14.76 17.71
CA GLY A 119 0.40 -16.12 17.22
C GLY A 119 -0.03 -16.28 15.76
N LEU A 120 -0.63 -17.44 15.43
CA LEU A 120 -1.14 -17.72 14.07
C LEU A 120 -2.22 -16.74 13.60
N ARG A 121 -2.94 -16.07 14.51
CA ARG A 121 -3.90 -15.01 14.14
C ARG A 121 -3.20 -13.82 13.50
N GLY A 122 -1.93 -13.58 13.83
CA GLY A 122 -1.10 -12.56 13.20
C GLY A 122 -0.99 -12.74 11.68
N LEU A 123 -0.95 -14.00 11.20
CA LEU A 123 -0.98 -14.30 9.77
C LEU A 123 -2.28 -13.85 9.11
N ILE A 124 -3.42 -14.09 9.77
CA ILE A 124 -4.74 -13.72 9.28
C ILE A 124 -4.88 -12.19 9.24
N ILE A 125 -4.43 -11.50 10.29
CA ILE A 125 -4.38 -10.04 10.34
C ILE A 125 -3.60 -9.52 9.14
N TYR A 126 -2.36 -9.98 8.97
CA TYR A 126 -1.46 -9.54 7.91
C TYR A 126 -2.01 -9.82 6.49
N LEU A 127 -2.59 -10.99 6.26
CA LEU A 127 -3.17 -11.34 4.95
C LEU A 127 -4.34 -10.43 4.57
N GLY A 128 -5.14 -10.00 5.54
CA GLY A 128 -6.24 -9.06 5.28
C GLY A 128 -5.82 -7.59 5.23
N LEU A 129 -4.54 -7.25 5.39
CA LEU A 129 -3.99 -5.92 5.10
C LEU A 129 -3.83 -5.71 3.59
N PHE A 130 -4.93 -5.79 2.84
CA PHE A 130 -4.92 -5.73 1.38
C PHE A 130 -4.28 -4.45 0.84
N HIS A 131 -4.41 -3.31 1.54
CA HIS A 131 -3.73 -2.08 1.15
C HIS A 131 -2.21 -2.27 1.04
N LEU A 132 -1.58 -2.85 2.06
CA LEU A 132 -0.14 -3.07 2.12
C LEU A 132 0.34 -3.96 0.96
N HIS A 133 -0.41 -5.01 0.64
CA HIS A 133 -0.10 -5.89 -0.50
C HIS A 133 -0.20 -5.15 -1.84
N PHE A 134 -1.19 -4.25 -1.99
CA PHE A 134 -1.32 -3.41 -3.18
C PHE A 134 -0.23 -2.34 -3.25
N GLU A 135 0.16 -1.72 -2.14
CA GLU A 135 1.26 -0.77 -2.09
C GLU A 135 2.58 -1.41 -2.48
N ILE A 136 2.89 -2.59 -1.93
CA ILE A 136 4.07 -3.38 -2.32
C ILE A 136 4.02 -3.67 -3.81
N LEU A 137 2.90 -4.19 -4.32
CA LEU A 137 2.75 -4.48 -5.75
C LEU A 137 2.99 -3.24 -6.62
N GLY A 138 2.35 -2.12 -6.28
CA GLY A 138 2.50 -0.86 -6.98
C GLY A 138 3.92 -0.32 -6.92
N ALA A 139 4.60 -0.44 -5.77
CA ALA A 139 5.97 -0.03 -5.59
C ALA A 139 6.95 -0.88 -6.42
N LEU A 140 6.77 -2.21 -6.47
CA LEU A 140 7.57 -3.07 -7.34
C LEU A 140 7.37 -2.73 -8.83
N LEU A 141 6.12 -2.50 -9.24
CA LEU A 141 5.82 -2.04 -10.60
C LEU A 141 6.40 -0.66 -10.90
N SER A 142 6.56 0.20 -9.90
CA SER A 142 7.23 1.51 -10.07
C SER A 142 8.71 1.38 -10.41
N ILE A 143 9.38 0.33 -9.91
CA ILE A 143 10.77 0.04 -10.28
C ILE A 143 10.83 -0.46 -11.73
N ASP A 144 9.87 -1.29 -12.17
CA ASP A 144 9.76 -1.64 -13.60
C ASP A 144 9.50 -0.39 -14.47
N ALA A 145 8.70 0.56 -13.98
CA ALA A 145 8.44 1.83 -14.67
C ALA A 145 9.66 2.73 -14.74
N PHE A 146 10.45 2.81 -13.66
CA PHE A 146 11.77 3.45 -13.64
C PHE A 146 12.65 2.87 -14.73
N LEU A 147 12.83 1.54 -14.76
CA LEU A 147 13.68 0.89 -15.77
C LEU A 147 13.17 1.17 -17.19
N ALA A 148 11.86 1.02 -17.43
CA ALA A 148 11.27 1.29 -18.74
C ALA A 148 11.51 2.74 -19.20
N PHE A 149 11.37 3.71 -18.29
CA PHE A 149 11.59 5.12 -18.61
C PHE A 149 13.06 5.40 -19.01
N TYR A 150 14.01 4.97 -18.19
CA TYR A 150 15.43 5.25 -18.42
C TYR A 150 16.03 4.45 -19.58
N ILE A 151 15.58 3.22 -19.81
CA ILE A 151 15.94 2.45 -21.00
C ILE A 151 15.44 3.16 -22.26
N SER A 152 14.19 3.64 -22.26
CA SER A 152 13.63 4.37 -23.40
C SER A 152 14.40 5.66 -23.68
N LEU A 153 14.79 6.38 -22.63
CA LEU A 153 15.60 7.59 -22.73
C LEU A 153 16.97 7.27 -23.33
N TYR A 154 17.64 6.23 -22.84
CA TYR A 154 18.94 5.79 -23.34
C TYR A 154 18.90 5.40 -24.82
N HIS A 155 17.91 4.60 -25.25
CA HIS A 155 17.73 4.26 -26.66
C HIS A 155 17.51 5.49 -27.55
N SER A 156 16.72 6.45 -27.07
CA SER A 156 16.46 7.68 -27.81
C SER A 156 17.70 8.55 -27.97
N LEU A 157 18.53 8.67 -26.92
CA LEU A 157 19.79 9.40 -26.95
C LEU A 157 20.77 8.73 -27.92
N ASN A 158 20.92 7.41 -27.85
CA ASN A 158 21.81 6.65 -28.76
C ASN A 158 21.40 6.78 -30.23
N ALA A 159 20.10 6.82 -30.51
CA ALA A 159 19.58 6.97 -31.87
C ALA A 159 19.46 8.43 -32.34
N GLY A 160 19.72 9.41 -31.46
CA GLY A 160 19.50 10.83 -31.75
C GLY A 160 18.06 11.18 -32.14
N SER A 161 17.07 10.41 -31.69
CA SER A 161 15.68 10.50 -32.18
C SER A 161 14.66 10.42 -31.06
N THR A 162 13.92 11.50 -30.86
CA THR A 162 12.80 11.59 -29.90
C THR A 162 11.61 10.71 -30.28
N LYS A 163 11.50 10.30 -31.55
CA LYS A 163 10.41 9.41 -32.01
C LYS A 163 10.46 8.05 -31.32
N ILE A 164 11.66 7.54 -31.02
CA ILE A 164 11.84 6.27 -30.30
C ILE A 164 11.31 6.41 -28.87
N PHE A 165 11.71 7.48 -28.17
CA PHE A 165 11.25 7.76 -26.81
C PHE A 165 9.73 7.85 -26.72
N ILE A 166 9.09 8.65 -27.58
CA ILE A 166 7.63 8.84 -27.58
C ILE A 166 6.91 7.51 -27.81
N ARG A 167 7.39 6.69 -28.74
CA ARG A 167 6.80 5.38 -29.04
C ARG A 167 6.89 4.45 -27.83
N GLU A 168 8.07 4.33 -27.22
CA GLU A 168 8.31 3.43 -26.08
C GLU A 168 7.59 3.91 -24.81
N LEU A 169 7.51 5.21 -24.59
CA LEU A 169 6.69 5.78 -23.52
C LEU A 169 5.22 5.41 -23.69
N ARG A 170 4.69 5.54 -24.91
CA ARG A 170 3.26 5.32 -25.18
C ARG A 170 2.89 3.84 -25.07
N SER A 171 3.73 2.93 -25.57
CA SER A 171 3.43 1.50 -25.59
C SER A 171 3.83 0.76 -24.31
N GLY A 172 4.83 1.26 -23.57
CA GLY A 172 5.37 0.61 -22.37
C GLY A 172 5.10 1.37 -21.08
N PHE A 173 5.64 2.59 -20.96
CA PHE A 173 5.65 3.35 -19.71
C PHE A 173 4.25 3.83 -19.28
N LEU A 174 3.50 4.50 -20.15
CA LEU A 174 2.20 5.09 -19.81
C LEU A 174 1.16 4.04 -19.36
N PRO A 175 1.01 2.87 -20.03
CA PRO A 175 0.14 1.82 -19.54
C PRO A 175 0.54 1.29 -18.15
N LEU A 176 1.85 1.20 -17.88
CA LEU A 176 2.36 0.76 -16.58
C LEU A 176 2.10 1.81 -15.50
N LEU A 177 2.33 3.09 -15.80
CA LEU A 177 2.04 4.21 -14.93
C LEU A 177 0.56 4.25 -14.53
N LEU A 178 -0.35 4.06 -15.50
CA LEU A 178 -1.79 4.03 -15.22
C LEU A 178 -2.18 2.87 -14.29
N LYS A 179 -1.58 1.69 -14.46
CA LYS A 179 -1.80 0.56 -13.55
C LYS A 179 -1.35 0.88 -12.13
N ILE A 180 -0.17 1.49 -11.98
CA ILE A 180 0.37 1.90 -10.68
C ILE A 180 -0.59 2.87 -10.00
N VAL A 181 -1.06 3.90 -10.71
CA VAL A 181 -2.03 4.88 -10.21
C VAL A 181 -3.31 4.18 -9.72
N ILE A 182 -3.87 3.26 -10.52
CA ILE A 182 -5.08 2.51 -10.13
C ILE A 182 -4.83 1.65 -8.89
N ILE A 183 -3.68 0.97 -8.81
CA ILE A 183 -3.32 0.12 -7.67
C ILE A 183 -3.22 0.96 -6.39
N PHE A 184 -2.54 2.11 -6.42
CA PHE A 184 -2.43 2.98 -5.24
C PHE A 184 -3.76 3.60 -4.83
N LEU A 185 -4.64 3.91 -5.80
CA LEU A 185 -5.99 4.38 -5.49
C LEU A 185 -6.79 3.30 -4.73
N VAL A 186 -6.74 2.06 -5.20
CA VAL A 186 -7.38 0.92 -4.53
C VAL A 186 -6.73 0.67 -3.17
N ALA A 187 -5.41 0.75 -3.06
CA ALA A 187 -4.70 0.57 -1.81
C ALA A 187 -5.16 1.57 -0.73
N ALA A 188 -5.20 2.86 -1.05
CA ALA A 188 -5.65 3.90 -0.13
C ALA A 188 -7.10 3.67 0.32
N PHE A 189 -7.98 3.27 -0.60
CA PHE A 189 -9.36 2.92 -0.25
C PHE A 189 -9.41 1.72 0.71
N MET A 190 -8.62 0.67 0.44
CA MET A 190 -8.55 -0.52 1.29
C MET A 190 -7.89 -0.24 2.65
N GLU A 191 -7.02 0.75 2.76
CA GLU A 191 -6.42 1.13 4.03
C GLU A 191 -7.52 1.70 4.95
N VAL A 192 -8.24 2.69 4.44
CA VAL A 192 -9.26 3.44 5.20
C VAL A 192 -10.49 2.60 5.48
N PHE A 193 -11.05 1.93 4.46
CA PHE A 193 -12.36 1.27 4.54
C PHE A 193 -12.31 -0.22 4.87
N TRP A 194 -11.14 -0.85 4.82
CA TRP A 194 -11.04 -2.29 5.12
C TRP A 194 -10.07 -2.57 6.25
N SER A 195 -8.84 -2.06 6.16
CA SER A 195 -7.72 -2.54 6.97
C SER A 195 -7.85 -2.11 8.44
N THR A 196 -8.36 -0.91 8.71
CA THR A 196 -8.65 -0.45 10.07
C THR A 196 -9.69 -1.33 10.78
N TRP A 197 -10.82 -1.62 10.12
CA TRP A 197 -11.83 -2.54 10.62
C TRP A 197 -11.30 -3.97 10.78
N TRP A 198 -10.56 -4.46 9.78
CA TRP A 198 -9.98 -5.80 9.79
C TRP A 198 -9.05 -5.99 10.98
N VAL A 199 -8.09 -5.08 11.18
CA VAL A 199 -7.20 -5.16 12.34
C VAL A 199 -7.99 -5.07 13.63
N TYR A 200 -8.99 -4.20 13.72
CA TYR A 200 -9.81 -4.05 14.91
C TYR A 200 -10.50 -5.38 15.32
N ILE A 201 -11.22 -6.05 14.42
CA ILE A 201 -11.98 -7.26 14.78
C ILE A 201 -11.09 -8.42 15.23
N TRP A 202 -9.84 -8.45 14.77
CA TRP A 202 -8.88 -9.51 15.10
C TRP A 202 -8.02 -9.21 16.33
N THR A 203 -7.93 -7.94 16.74
CA THR A 203 -7.14 -7.49 17.90
C THR A 203 -8.00 -7.16 19.12
N HIS A 204 -9.29 -6.85 18.90
CA HIS A 204 -10.24 -6.46 19.94
C HIS A 204 -11.49 -7.35 19.91
N LYS A 205 -12.68 -6.73 19.80
CA LYS A 205 -13.98 -7.40 19.77
C LYS A 205 -14.54 -7.34 18.35
N TYR A 206 -15.08 -8.46 17.90
CA TYR A 206 -15.82 -8.49 16.64
C TYR A 206 -17.00 -7.52 16.67
N ILE A 207 -17.08 -6.69 15.63
CA ILE A 207 -18.27 -5.90 15.30
C ILE A 207 -18.46 -5.91 13.77
N PRO A 208 -19.72 -5.84 13.29
CA PRO A 208 -19.99 -5.72 11.86
C PRO A 208 -19.32 -4.48 11.27
N TRP A 209 -18.86 -4.58 10.02
CA TRP A 209 -18.25 -3.47 9.29
C TRP A 209 -19.14 -2.21 9.30
N GLN A 210 -20.44 -2.38 9.10
CA GLN A 210 -21.40 -1.27 9.15
C GLN A 210 -21.36 -0.60 10.52
N GLN A 211 -21.45 -1.37 11.60
CA GLN A 211 -21.37 -0.82 12.95
C GLN A 211 -20.07 -0.03 13.16
N PHE A 212 -18.94 -0.53 12.64
CA PHE A 212 -17.66 0.17 12.72
C PHE A 212 -17.70 1.55 12.03
N TYR A 213 -18.10 1.64 10.77
CA TYR A 213 -18.05 2.95 10.08
C TYR A 213 -19.20 3.90 10.43
N PHE A 214 -20.33 3.37 10.92
CA PHE A 214 -21.49 4.18 11.28
C PHE A 214 -21.50 4.65 12.73
N GLU A 215 -20.88 3.92 13.66
CA GLU A 215 -20.95 4.26 15.10
C GLU A 215 -19.63 4.75 15.69
N VAL A 216 -18.51 4.65 14.96
CA VAL A 216 -17.23 5.18 15.42
C VAL A 216 -17.26 6.70 15.43
N TYR A 217 -16.98 7.27 16.60
CA TYR A 217 -16.86 8.72 16.73
C TYR A 217 -15.51 9.20 17.23
N ASN A 218 -14.68 8.31 17.77
CA ASN A 218 -13.34 8.65 18.24
C ASN A 218 -12.43 7.42 18.20
N VAL A 219 -11.16 7.64 17.86
CA VAL A 219 -10.09 6.63 17.91
C VAL A 219 -8.92 7.24 18.67
N LYS A 220 -8.43 6.54 19.70
CA LYS A 220 -7.23 6.94 20.46
C LYS A 220 -6.13 5.92 20.24
N PHE A 221 -4.99 6.35 19.71
CA PHE A 221 -3.80 5.51 19.64
C PHE A 221 -3.19 5.34 21.04
N ILE A 222 -2.99 4.10 21.45
CA ILE A 222 -2.27 3.80 22.67
C ILE A 222 -0.79 3.97 22.33
N ARG A 223 -0.13 4.97 22.95
CA ARG A 223 1.26 5.37 22.65
C ARG A 223 2.17 4.19 22.32
N CYS A 224 2.86 4.31 21.18
CA CYS A 224 4.15 3.67 20.95
C CYS A 224 5.14 4.16 22.01
N LEU A 225 5.73 3.22 22.74
CA LEU A 225 7.05 3.42 23.35
C LEU A 225 8.11 3.31 22.25
#